data_AF-A0A814CXU1-F1
#
_entry.id   AF-A0A814CXU1-F1
#
_cell.length_a   1.000
_cell.length_b   1.000
_cell.length_c   1.000
_cell.angle_alpha   90.00
_cell.angle_beta   90.00
_cell.angle_gamma   90.00
#
_symmetry.space_group_name_H-M   'P 1'
#
loop_
_entity.id
_entity.type
_entity.pdbx_description
1 polymer ?
#
loop_
_entity_poly.entity_id
_entity_poly.type
_entity_poly.pdbx_seq_one_letter_code
_entity_poly.pdbx_strand_id
1 'polypeptide(L)'
;MPTLAKLAIAAASGIASFALLLLIISVATPVWLDGGQGHTIGLFRKCYGENLTGIDAPNGPGCTNENRAPQAGLSVFGLLLLAFSIIAAIAGMFMDSQIGLLILYGSLGLLYFASMFIMSAYATWGVHSRDEEPYFFPRQLSNVPHTNMGYSYNLCVAAHYFLWTALTMLAYGIGYRDAQARTTTTQ
;
A
#
# COMPACT_ATOMS: atom_id res chain seq x y z
N MET A 1 18.58 -11.61 27.28
CA MET A 1 18.55 -11.78 25.82
C MET A 1 17.20 -11.29 25.32
N PRO A 2 17.09 -10.51 24.23
CA PRO A 2 15.78 -10.18 23.67
C PRO A 2 15.07 -11.51 23.36
N THR A 3 13.85 -11.68 23.87
CA THR A 3 13.08 -12.89 23.59
C THR A 3 12.83 -12.96 22.09
N LEU A 4 12.85 -14.17 21.52
CA LEU A 4 12.58 -14.42 20.09
C LEU A 4 11.34 -13.66 19.59
N ALA A 5 10.32 -13.51 20.45
CA ALA A 5 9.15 -12.65 20.21
C ALA A 5 9.49 -11.18 19.94
N LYS A 6 10.30 -10.54 20.79
CA LYS A 6 10.68 -9.12 20.61
C LYS A 6 11.45 -8.92 19.30
N LEU A 7 12.31 -9.87 18.93
CA LEU A 7 13.02 -9.85 17.64
C LEU A 7 12.06 -10.00 16.46
N ALA A 8 11.12 -10.95 16.52
CA ALA A 8 10.12 -11.16 15.46
C ALA A 8 9.21 -9.93 15.29
N ILE A 9 8.74 -9.32 16.39
CA ILE A 9 7.92 -8.10 16.35
C ILE A 9 8.71 -6.92 15.79
N ALA A 10 9.98 -6.77 16.18
CA ALA A 10 10.86 -5.72 15.64
C ALA A 10 11.11 -5.89 14.13
N ALA A 11 11.42 -7.10 13.68
CA ALA A 11 11.62 -7.42 12.27
C ALA A 11 10.33 -7.18 11.46
N ALA A 12 9.18 -7.64 11.97
CA ALA A 12 7.89 -7.39 11.36
C ALA A 12 7.59 -5.89 11.22
N SER A 13 7.85 -5.11 12.27
CA SER A 13 7.67 -3.65 12.26
C SER A 13 8.58 -2.98 11.24
N GLY A 14 9.84 -3.42 11.13
CA GLY A 14 10.79 -2.92 10.13
C GLY A 14 10.34 -3.22 8.69
N ILE A 15 9.88 -4.44 8.41
CA ILE A 15 9.35 -4.82 7.09
C ILE A 15 8.07 -4.02 6.77
N ALA A 16 7.17 -3.84 7.75
CA ALA A 16 5.97 -3.03 7.60
C ALA A 16 6.31 -1.55 7.33
N SER A 17 7.31 -0.98 7.99
CA SER A 17 7.79 0.39 7.72
C SER A 17 8.40 0.52 6.33
N PHE A 18 9.16 -0.48 5.88
CA PHE A 18 9.67 -0.49 4.50
C PHE A 18 8.53 -0.56 3.49
N ALA A 19 7.55 -1.43 3.72
CA ALA A 19 6.36 -1.51 2.88
C ALA A 19 5.54 -0.21 2.88
N LEU A 20 5.42 0.47 4.02
CA LEU A 20 4.79 1.79 4.13
C LEU A 20 5.49 2.82 3.23
N LEU A 21 6.83 2.87 3.24
CA LEU A 21 7.59 3.78 2.38
C LEU A 21 7.35 3.50 0.90
N LEU A 22 7.36 2.21 0.51
CA LEU A 22 7.03 1.83 -0.86
C LEU A 22 5.61 2.27 -1.22
N LEU A 23 4.62 2.03 -0.36
CA LEU A 23 3.24 2.45 -0.64
C LEU A 23 3.10 3.96 -0.75
N ILE A 24 3.78 4.75 0.09
CA ILE A 24 3.78 6.21 -0.02
C ILE A 24 4.33 6.63 -1.39
N ILE A 25 5.45 6.05 -1.82
CA ILE A 25 6.07 6.35 -3.13
C ILE A 25 5.11 5.95 -4.26
N SER A 26 4.56 4.74 -4.21
CA SER A 26 3.58 4.25 -5.19
C SER A 26 2.39 5.20 -5.30
N VAL A 27 1.81 5.58 -4.18
CA VAL A 27 0.59 6.39 -4.13
C VAL A 27 0.83 7.84 -4.55
N ALA A 28 2.00 8.40 -4.21
CA ALA A 28 2.37 9.77 -4.56
C ALA A 28 2.83 9.93 -6.03
N THR A 29 3.31 8.86 -6.67
CA THR A 29 3.84 8.91 -8.04
C THR A 29 2.74 8.68 -9.08
N PRO A 30 2.71 9.47 -10.17
CA PRO A 30 1.64 9.42 -11.15
C PRO A 30 1.81 8.29 -12.20
N VAL A 31 2.51 7.20 -11.89
CA VAL A 31 2.92 6.17 -12.88
C VAL A 31 2.34 4.79 -12.55
N TRP A 32 1.03 4.75 -12.36
CA TRP A 32 0.26 3.52 -12.21
C TRP A 32 -0.11 2.93 -13.57
N LEU A 33 -0.35 3.77 -14.57
CA LEU A 33 -0.42 3.39 -15.97
C LEU A 33 0.56 4.24 -16.77
N ASP A 34 1.21 3.59 -17.73
CA ASP A 34 2.10 4.23 -18.70
C ASP A 34 1.52 4.07 -20.11
N GLY A 35 1.18 5.20 -20.72
CA GLY A 35 0.69 5.29 -22.09
C GLY A 35 1.81 5.47 -23.12
N GLY A 36 3.07 5.52 -22.70
CA GLY A 36 4.21 5.90 -23.53
C GLY A 36 4.24 7.40 -23.83
N GLN A 37 5.31 7.88 -24.49
CA GLN A 37 5.44 9.29 -24.91
C GLN A 37 5.30 10.33 -23.76
N GLY A 38 5.63 9.94 -22.52
CA GLY A 38 5.53 10.80 -21.33
C GLY A 38 4.12 10.88 -20.72
N HIS A 39 3.18 10.07 -21.20
CA HIS A 39 1.80 10.02 -20.73
C HIS A 39 1.66 9.05 -19.57
N THR A 40 1.31 9.56 -18.38
CA THR A 40 1.22 8.75 -17.17
C THR A 40 -0.03 9.06 -16.36
N ILE A 41 -0.54 8.03 -15.69
CA ILE A 41 -1.73 8.13 -14.85
C ILE A 41 -1.41 7.54 -13.48
N GLY A 42 -1.70 8.29 -12.41
CA GLY A 42 -1.70 7.78 -11.04
C GLY A 42 -3.02 7.99 -10.33
N LEU A 43 -3.01 7.70 -9.03
CA LEU A 43 -4.21 7.74 -8.19
C LEU A 43 -4.81 9.14 -8.06
N PHE A 44 -3.98 10.18 -7.97
CA PHE A 44 -4.43 11.56 -7.73
C PHE A 44 -4.25 12.49 -8.93
N ARG A 45 -3.42 12.09 -9.90
CA ARG A 45 -2.97 12.97 -10.98
C ARG A 45 -2.83 12.19 -12.27
N LYS A 46 -3.09 12.88 -13.38
CA LYS A 46 -2.81 12.43 -14.74
C LYS A 46 -1.87 13.44 -15.39
N CYS A 47 -0.86 12.95 -16.08
CA CYS A 47 0.19 13.77 -16.68
C CYS A 47 0.28 13.51 -18.19
N TYR A 48 0.41 14.58 -18.95
CA TYR A 48 0.54 14.56 -20.41
C TYR A 48 1.93 15.05 -20.82
N GLY A 49 2.59 14.32 -21.74
CA GLY A 49 3.87 14.69 -22.34
C GLY A 49 3.76 15.82 -23.38
N GLU A 50 4.91 16.31 -23.84
CA GLU A 50 5.09 17.52 -24.65
C GLU A 50 4.47 17.47 -26.06
N ASN A 51 4.08 16.28 -26.56
CA ASN A 51 3.65 16.07 -27.94
C ASN A 51 2.12 16.17 -28.17
N LEU A 52 1.31 16.48 -27.15
CA LEU A 52 -0.14 16.67 -27.32
C LEU A 52 -0.52 18.16 -27.38
N THR A 53 -1.04 18.58 -28.54
CA THR A 53 -1.68 19.89 -28.75
C THR A 53 -3.12 19.72 -29.22
N GLY A 54 -4.09 20.37 -28.55
CA GLY A 54 -5.50 20.37 -28.96
C GLY A 54 -6.43 19.66 -27.97
N ILE A 55 -7.63 19.25 -28.44
CA ILE A 55 -8.80 18.66 -27.72
C ILE A 55 -8.41 17.58 -26.69
N ASP A 56 -7.21 17.02 -26.82
CA ASP A 56 -6.69 15.87 -26.11
C ASP A 56 -5.83 16.19 -24.88
N ALA A 57 -5.37 17.43 -24.77
CA ALA A 57 -4.75 17.98 -23.58
C ALA A 57 -5.25 19.43 -23.47
N PRO A 58 -6.47 19.66 -22.94
CA PRO A 58 -7.08 20.99 -22.92
C PRO A 58 -6.23 22.04 -22.18
N ASN A 59 -5.27 21.60 -21.36
CA ASN A 59 -4.35 22.44 -20.61
C ASN A 59 -2.88 22.36 -21.09
N GLY A 60 -2.59 21.67 -22.20
CA GLY A 60 -1.22 21.45 -22.69
C GLY A 60 -0.42 20.40 -21.87
N PRO A 61 0.91 20.30 -22.08
CA PRO A 61 1.76 19.41 -21.31
C PRO A 61 1.78 19.80 -19.83
N GLY A 62 1.71 18.80 -18.96
CA GLY A 62 1.61 19.01 -17.53
C GLY A 62 0.75 17.98 -16.81
N CYS A 63 0.65 18.12 -15.49
CA CYS A 63 -0.13 17.23 -14.63
C CYS A 63 -1.38 17.93 -14.12
N THR A 64 -2.52 17.27 -14.27
CA THR A 64 -3.82 17.72 -13.74
C THR A 64 -4.27 16.80 -12.62
N ASN A 65 -4.92 17.35 -11.61
CA ASN A 65 -5.56 16.55 -10.57
C ASN A 65 -6.74 15.78 -11.19
N GLU A 66 -6.85 14.51 -10.82
CA GLU A 66 -7.95 13.65 -11.23
C GLU A 66 -8.56 13.02 -9.98
N ASN A 67 -9.85 13.27 -9.76
CA ASN A 67 -10.49 12.95 -8.50
C ASN A 67 -10.98 11.50 -8.50
N ARG A 68 -10.06 10.54 -8.41
CA ARG A 68 -10.37 9.10 -8.32
C ARG A 68 -10.70 8.73 -6.88
N ALA A 69 -11.85 9.24 -6.42
CA ALA A 69 -12.25 9.20 -5.01
C ALA A 69 -12.18 7.81 -4.35
N PRO A 70 -12.60 6.69 -4.99
CA PRO A 70 -12.59 5.40 -4.30
C PRO A 70 -11.16 4.83 -4.17
N GLN A 71 -10.35 4.80 -5.23
CA GLN A 71 -9.00 4.22 -5.16
C GLN A 71 -8.06 5.07 -4.31
N ALA A 72 -8.12 6.39 -4.47
CA ALA A 72 -7.38 7.33 -3.64
C ALA A 72 -7.79 7.21 -2.16
N GLY A 73 -9.09 7.18 -1.88
CA GLY A 73 -9.61 7.00 -0.51
C GLY A 73 -9.13 5.71 0.13
N LEU A 74 -9.29 4.57 -0.55
CA LEU A 74 -8.86 3.26 -0.05
C LEU A 74 -7.35 3.23 0.24
N SER A 75 -6.53 3.82 -0.64
CA SER A 75 -5.08 3.89 -0.43
C SER A 75 -4.69 4.76 0.77
N VAL A 76 -5.33 5.92 0.96
CA VAL A 76 -5.08 6.81 2.11
C VAL A 76 -5.52 6.15 3.42
N PHE A 77 -6.72 5.55 3.47
CA PHE A 77 -7.17 4.81 4.64
C PHE A 77 -6.25 3.64 4.98
N GLY A 78 -5.82 2.87 3.97
CA GLY A 78 -4.85 1.79 4.15
C GLY A 78 -3.52 2.27 4.72
N LEU A 79 -2.97 3.37 4.20
CA LEU A 79 -1.73 3.99 4.69
C LEU A 79 -1.85 4.45 6.15
N LEU A 80 -2.97 5.07 6.53
CA LEU A 80 -3.21 5.51 7.90
C LEU A 80 -3.27 4.33 8.87
N LEU A 81 -4.07 3.30 8.54
CA LEU A 81 -4.15 2.09 9.36
C LEU A 81 -2.79 1.38 9.48
N LEU A 82 -2.01 1.35 8.40
CA LEU A 82 -0.66 0.80 8.42
C LEU A 82 0.25 1.57 9.38
N ALA A 83 0.27 2.91 9.28
CA ALA A 83 1.08 3.74 10.17
C ALA A 83 0.68 3.54 11.64
N PHE A 84 -0.62 3.54 11.96
CA PHE A 84 -1.10 3.27 13.31
C PHE A 84 -0.74 1.86 13.79
N SER A 85 -0.83 0.85 12.91
CA SER A 85 -0.47 -0.52 13.26
C SER A 85 1.01 -0.65 13.64
N ILE A 86 1.91 0.03 12.92
CA ILE A 86 3.35 0.03 13.19
C ILE A 86 3.62 0.68 14.56
N ILE A 87 3.03 1.85 14.81
CA ILE A 87 3.18 2.56 16.09
C ILE A 87 2.66 1.68 17.24
N ALA A 88 1.50 1.05 17.08
CA ALA A 88 0.92 0.16 18.07
C ALA A 88 1.78 -1.09 18.30
N ALA A 89 2.35 -1.69 17.24
CA ALA A 89 3.24 -2.84 17.35
C ALA A 89 4.51 -2.50 18.14
N ILE A 90 5.13 -1.35 17.83
CA ILE A 90 6.31 -0.84 18.54
C ILE A 90 5.95 -0.54 20.00
N ALA A 91 4.86 0.17 20.28
CA ALA A 91 4.45 0.46 21.65
C ALA A 91 4.18 -0.84 22.45
N GLY A 92 3.43 -1.77 21.86
CA GLY A 92 3.10 -3.05 22.46
C GLY A 92 4.32 -3.92 22.79
N MET A 93 5.42 -3.80 22.04
CA MET A 93 6.64 -4.56 22.29
C MET A 93 7.35 -4.18 23.61
N PHE A 94 7.17 -2.94 24.07
CA PHE A 94 7.80 -2.41 25.29
C PHE A 94 6.91 -2.53 26.53
N MET A 95 5.64 -2.88 26.36
CA MET A 95 4.69 -3.02 27.46
C MET A 95 4.61 -4.48 27.90
N ASP A 96 5.29 -4.89 28.97
CA ASP A 96 5.30 -6.29 29.45
C ASP A 96 4.02 -6.69 30.23
N SER A 97 2.84 -6.16 29.85
CA SER A 97 1.54 -6.41 30.50
C SER A 97 0.53 -7.07 29.55
N GLN A 98 -0.58 -7.59 30.10
CA GLN A 98 -1.71 -8.07 29.29
C GLN A 98 -2.28 -6.98 28.37
N ILE A 99 -2.21 -5.72 28.79
CA ILE A 99 -2.57 -4.56 27.96
C ILE A 99 -1.65 -4.46 26.74
N GLY A 100 -0.34 -4.70 26.91
CA GLY A 100 0.61 -4.74 25.80
C GLY A 100 0.29 -5.86 24.79
N LEU A 101 -0.13 -7.03 25.27
CA LEU A 101 -0.55 -8.14 24.41
C LEU A 101 -1.84 -7.80 23.63
N LEU A 102 -2.81 -7.14 24.28
CA LEU A 102 -4.03 -6.66 23.63
C LEU A 102 -3.72 -5.66 22.51
N ILE A 103 -2.83 -4.69 22.76
CA ILE A 103 -2.38 -3.71 21.77
C ILE A 103 -1.73 -4.40 20.57
N LEU A 104 -0.94 -5.46 20.80
CA LEU A 104 -0.32 -6.23 19.72
C LEU A 104 -1.35 -6.99 18.87
N TYR A 105 -2.37 -7.62 19.48
CA TYR A 105 -3.45 -8.22 18.70
C TYR A 105 -4.25 -7.17 17.91
N GLY A 106 -4.46 -5.99 18.52
CA GLY A 106 -5.05 -4.85 17.84
C GLY A 106 -4.21 -4.38 16.64
N SER A 107 -2.88 -4.30 16.80
CA SER A 107 -1.99 -3.90 15.70
C SER A 107 -1.98 -4.93 14.57
N LEU A 108 -2.04 -6.23 14.89
CA LEU A 108 -2.19 -7.29 13.89
C LEU A 108 -3.49 -7.13 13.08
N GLY A 109 -4.60 -6.82 13.74
CA GLY A 109 -5.87 -6.54 13.07
C GLY A 109 -5.81 -5.30 12.18
N LEU A 110 -5.23 -4.21 12.67
CA LEU A 110 -5.04 -2.98 11.87
C LEU A 110 -4.16 -3.22 10.65
N LEU A 111 -3.08 -3.99 10.80
CA LEU A 111 -2.17 -4.37 9.72
C LEU A 111 -2.87 -5.22 8.66
N TYR A 112 -3.73 -6.16 9.10
CA TYR A 112 -4.57 -6.96 8.19
C TYR A 112 -5.53 -6.10 7.38
N PHE A 113 -6.28 -5.21 8.04
CA PHE A 113 -7.20 -4.32 7.34
C PHE A 113 -6.46 -3.37 6.39
N ALA A 114 -5.32 -2.82 6.82
CA ALA A 114 -4.47 -2.02 5.94
C ALA A 114 -4.08 -2.80 4.67
N SER A 115 -3.65 -4.05 4.81
CA SER A 115 -3.33 -4.92 3.66
C SER A 115 -4.53 -5.11 2.73
N MET A 116 -5.74 -5.31 3.28
CA MET A 116 -6.96 -5.47 2.48
C MET A 116 -7.38 -4.20 1.74
N PHE A 117 -7.21 -3.03 2.36
CA PHE A 117 -7.47 -1.74 1.70
C PHE A 117 -6.50 -1.50 0.54
N ILE A 118 -5.20 -1.82 0.73
CA ILE A 118 -4.19 -1.73 -0.32
C ILE A 118 -4.48 -2.72 -1.46
N MET A 119 -4.80 -3.99 -1.13
CA MET A 119 -5.26 -4.99 -2.10
C MET A 119 -6.42 -4.46 -2.93
N SER A 120 -7.43 -3.93 -2.25
CA SER A 120 -8.63 -3.39 -2.91
C SER A 120 -8.28 -2.22 -3.83
N ALA A 121 -7.36 -1.34 -3.43
CA ALA A 121 -6.94 -0.20 -4.25
C ALA A 121 -6.30 -0.63 -5.57
N TYR A 122 -5.33 -1.56 -5.56
CA TYR A 122 -4.72 -1.99 -6.82
C TYR A 122 -5.54 -3.04 -7.60
N ALA A 123 -6.40 -3.83 -6.93
CA ALA A 123 -7.31 -4.74 -7.61
C ALA A 123 -8.40 -3.96 -8.38
N THR A 124 -8.99 -2.95 -7.74
CA THR A 124 -9.93 -2.05 -8.42
C THR A 124 -9.23 -1.31 -9.55
N TRP A 125 -7.99 -0.85 -9.37
CA TRP A 125 -7.20 -0.28 -10.45
C TRP A 125 -6.99 -1.24 -11.63
N GLY A 126 -6.66 -2.51 -11.34
CA GLY A 126 -6.47 -3.54 -12.36
C GLY A 126 -7.71 -3.78 -13.23
N VAL A 127 -8.91 -3.72 -12.63
CA VAL A 127 -10.18 -3.78 -13.38
C VAL A 127 -10.35 -2.52 -14.23
N HIS A 128 -10.17 -1.34 -13.63
CA HIS A 128 -10.37 -0.04 -14.28
C HIS A 128 -9.41 0.18 -15.45
N SER A 129 -8.16 -0.31 -15.36
CA SER A 129 -7.16 -0.21 -16.44
C SER A 129 -7.51 -1.01 -17.70
N ARG A 130 -8.48 -1.92 -17.62
CA ARG A 130 -8.94 -2.76 -18.74
C ARG A 130 -10.17 -2.19 -19.44
N ASP A 131 -10.89 -1.29 -18.78
CA ASP A 131 -11.99 -0.57 -19.41
C ASP A 131 -11.41 0.60 -20.20
N GLU A 132 -11.63 0.57 -21.51
CA GLU A 132 -11.05 1.51 -22.47
C GLU A 132 -11.60 2.94 -22.31
N GLU A 133 -12.88 3.10 -21.97
CA GLU A 133 -13.59 4.40 -21.99
C GLU A 133 -13.14 5.48 -20.99
N PRO A 134 -12.72 5.19 -19.73
CA PRO A 134 -12.40 6.25 -18.76
C PRO A 134 -10.96 6.76 -18.81
N TYR A 135 -10.04 6.06 -19.48
CA TYR A 135 -8.59 6.28 -19.29
C TYR A 135 -7.79 6.58 -20.56
N PHE A 136 -8.45 6.69 -21.72
CA PHE A 136 -7.76 7.14 -22.93
C PHE A 136 -7.02 8.47 -22.68
N PHE A 137 -5.74 8.47 -23.04
CA PHE A 137 -5.14 9.68 -23.57
C PHE A 137 -5.94 10.00 -24.83
N PRO A 138 -6.47 11.21 -25.00
CA PRO A 138 -7.43 11.40 -26.06
C PRO A 138 -6.65 11.35 -27.38
N ARG A 139 -6.86 10.30 -28.17
CA ARG A 139 -7.46 10.33 -29.50
C ARG A 139 -7.42 8.93 -30.08
N GLN A 140 -8.61 8.52 -30.51
CA GLN A 140 -8.89 7.56 -31.58
C GLN A 140 -7.65 7.10 -32.36
N LEU A 141 -7.30 5.82 -32.25
CA LEU A 141 -6.71 5.04 -33.35
C LEU A 141 -6.84 3.57 -33.01
N SER A 142 -7.38 2.81 -33.95
CA SER A 142 -7.67 1.38 -33.94
C SER A 142 -6.44 0.46 -33.82
N ASN A 143 -5.36 0.91 -33.17
CA ASN A 143 -4.07 0.24 -33.01
C ASN A 143 -3.37 0.75 -31.73
N VAL A 144 -4.04 0.72 -30.58
CA VAL A 144 -3.46 1.21 -29.33
C VAL A 144 -2.39 0.22 -28.84
N PRO A 145 -1.12 0.63 -28.65
CA PRO A 145 -0.15 -0.21 -27.97
C PRO A 145 -0.63 -0.43 -26.54
N HIS A 146 -0.60 -1.69 -26.09
CA HIS A 146 -1.05 -2.11 -24.76
C HIS A 146 -0.72 -1.07 -23.66
N THR A 147 -1.73 -0.64 -22.90
CA THR A 147 -1.52 0.14 -21.67
C THR A 147 -0.72 -0.72 -20.70
N ASN A 148 0.54 -0.34 -20.47
CA ASN A 148 1.40 -1.07 -19.54
C ASN A 148 1.15 -0.60 -18.11
N MET A 149 1.12 -1.56 -17.18
CA MET A 149 1.15 -1.24 -15.76
C MET A 149 2.46 -0.54 -15.44
N GLY A 150 2.36 0.68 -14.91
CA GLY A 150 3.52 1.49 -14.59
C GLY A 150 4.25 0.99 -13.33
N TYR A 151 5.44 1.55 -13.07
CA TYR A 151 6.26 1.11 -11.94
C TYR A 151 5.56 1.32 -10.59
N SER A 152 4.72 2.36 -10.44
CA SER A 152 4.01 2.64 -9.18
C SER A 152 3.03 1.53 -8.83
N TYR A 153 2.37 0.95 -9.84
CA TYR A 153 1.50 -0.21 -9.65
C TYR A 153 2.30 -1.43 -9.16
N ASN A 154 3.39 -1.76 -9.85
CA ASN A 154 4.25 -2.89 -9.49
C ASN A 154 4.86 -2.72 -8.10
N LEU A 155 5.21 -1.48 -7.73
CA LEU A 155 5.72 -1.14 -6.40
C LEU A 155 4.64 -1.31 -5.31
N CYS A 156 3.37 -0.99 -5.61
CA CYS A 156 2.24 -1.26 -4.72
C CYS A 156 2.07 -2.76 -4.47
N VAL A 157 2.11 -3.55 -5.55
CA VAL A 157 2.00 -5.02 -5.47
C VAL A 157 3.16 -5.61 -4.67
N ALA A 158 4.40 -5.16 -4.92
CA ALA A 158 5.56 -5.58 -4.15
C ALA A 158 5.43 -5.22 -2.66
N ALA A 159 4.99 -4.00 -2.36
CA ALA A 159 4.76 -3.57 -0.98
C ALA A 159 3.70 -4.41 -0.28
N HIS A 160 2.66 -4.85 -0.99
CA HIS A 160 1.67 -5.77 -0.44
C HIS A 160 2.26 -7.14 -0.05
N TYR A 161 3.20 -7.69 -0.82
CA TYR A 161 3.90 -8.92 -0.43
C TYR A 161 4.78 -8.72 0.82
N PHE A 162 5.44 -7.57 0.93
CA PHE A 162 6.17 -7.22 2.15
C PHE A 162 5.23 -7.06 3.35
N LEU A 163 4.03 -6.49 3.17
CA LEU A 163 3.02 -6.40 4.22
C LEU A 163 2.56 -7.77 4.72
N TRP A 164 2.28 -8.71 3.81
CA TRP A 164 1.94 -10.09 4.20
C TRP A 164 3.07 -10.76 4.97
N THR A 165 4.32 -10.53 4.55
CA THR A 165 5.50 -11.02 5.27
C THR A 165 5.58 -10.43 6.68
N ALA A 166 5.37 -9.12 6.81
CA ALA A 166 5.32 -8.45 8.12
C ALA A 166 4.18 -8.99 9.00
N LEU A 167 3.00 -9.22 8.42
CA LEU A 167 1.83 -9.73 9.13
C LEU A 167 2.05 -11.14 9.67
N THR A 168 2.64 -12.04 8.87
CA THR A 168 2.97 -13.39 9.33
C THR A 168 4.03 -13.39 10.42
N MET A 169 5.09 -12.58 10.30
CA MET A 169 6.10 -12.43 11.36
C MET A 169 5.53 -11.80 12.64
N LEU A 170 4.64 -10.81 12.51
CA LEU A 170 3.99 -10.18 13.66
C LEU A 170 3.10 -11.19 14.38
N ALA A 171 2.27 -11.94 13.65
CA ALA A 171 1.43 -12.99 14.21
C ALA A 171 2.27 -14.05 14.95
N TYR A 172 3.38 -14.48 14.35
CA TYR A 172 4.32 -15.40 14.99
C TYR A 172 4.90 -14.83 16.29
N GLY A 173 5.38 -13.58 16.26
CA GLY A 173 5.95 -12.93 17.44
C GLY A 173 4.94 -12.75 18.59
N ILE A 174 3.69 -12.43 18.26
CA ILE A 174 2.59 -12.32 19.23
C ILE A 174 2.25 -13.68 19.83
N GLY A 175 2.07 -14.70 18.98
CA GLY A 175 1.75 -16.06 19.44
C GLY A 175 2.83 -16.64 20.35
N TYR A 176 4.10 -16.45 20.00
CA TYR A 176 5.22 -16.88 20.85
C TYR A 176 5.21 -16.16 22.21
N ARG A 177 4.93 -14.86 22.22
CA ARG A 177 4.86 -14.07 23.45
C ARG A 177 3.70 -14.50 24.35
N ASP A 178 2.53 -14.76 23.78
CA ASP A 178 1.34 -15.24 24.51
C ASP A 178 1.63 -16.62 25.13
N ALA A 179 2.20 -17.54 24.35
CA ALA A 179 2.60 -18.86 24.86
C ALA A 179 3.57 -18.75 26.04
N GLN A 180 4.58 -17.88 25.96
CA GLN A 180 5.51 -17.64 27.08
C GLN A 180 4.80 -17.12 28.34
N ALA A 181 3.84 -16.19 28.19
CA ALA A 181 3.10 -15.64 29.32
C ALA A 181 2.23 -16.68 30.05
N ARG A 182 1.71 -17.68 29.33
CA ARG A 182 0.91 -18.77 29.91
C ARG A 182 1.77 -19.80 30.65
N THR A 183 2.99 -20.05 30.19
CA THR A 183 3.93 -20.96 30.88
C THR A 183 4.46 -20.39 32.20
N THR A 184 4.60 -19.07 32.33
CA THR A 184 5.03 -18.45 33.60
C THR A 184 3.94 -18.34 34.67
N THR A 185 2.66 -18.48 34.31
CA THR A 185 1.53 -18.43 35.26
C THR A 185 1.17 -19.78 35.86
N THR A 186 1.79 -20.87 35.39
CA THR A 186 1.53 -22.26 35.82
C THR A 186 2.64 -22.85 36.70
N GLN A 187 3.65 -22.05 37.05
CA GLN A 187 4.68 -22.37 38.06
C GLN A 187 4.44 -21.54 39.33
#